data_AF-A0A0J9E0N9-F1
#
_entry.id   AF-A0A0J9E0N9-F1
#
_cell.length_a   1.000
_cell.length_b   1.000
_cell.length_c   1.000
_cell.angle_alpha   90.00
_cell.angle_beta   90.00
_cell.angle_gamma   90.00
#
_symmetry.space_group_name_H-M   'P 1'
#
loop_
_entity.id
_entity.type
_entity.pdbx_description
1 polymer ?
#
loop_
_entity_poly.entity_id
_entity_poly.type
_entity_poly.pdbx_seq_one_letter_code
_entity_poly.pdbx_strand_id
1 'polypeptide(L)'
;MEQTQPDAALSEGDFAKLCKIIHQHTGITIGESRKSMLHSRLRPRLRETDEPDFKAYISRLSEDQSEVQQMINRVTTNETYFYRTPRVWEYFRQEYLPGILSKRSSGTVKVWSGASSTGEEGHTLGIVLEDQRQAHPGFDYRVVGTDISSRVLETAQNGVYNGRSIARFRKLEPDLFAQHMHGNDQDGYKVTAEIKSRITFKRHNLIDAQSKDGPFHAVFLRNVLIYFKQEDQEKILAHVHNAVHPDGILIIGESETLKGMRTQFHQIAPMIYRPGAV
;
A
#
# COMPACT_ATOMS: atom_id res chain seq x y z
N MET A 1 -9.85 -9.52 -41.05
CA MET A 1 -9.37 -10.84 -40.60
C MET A 1 -8.76 -10.62 -39.23
N GLU A 2 -9.49 -10.99 -38.19
CA GLU A 2 -9.01 -10.91 -36.81
C GLU A 2 -8.04 -12.08 -36.62
N GLN A 3 -6.73 -11.80 -36.73
CA GLN A 3 -5.71 -12.81 -36.45
C GLN A 3 -5.78 -13.13 -34.96
N THR A 4 -6.40 -14.25 -34.63
CA THR A 4 -6.30 -14.88 -33.32
C THR A 4 -4.84 -15.27 -33.09
N GLN A 5 -4.08 -14.37 -32.48
CA GLN A 5 -2.74 -14.67 -31.97
C GLN A 5 -2.86 -15.91 -31.07
N PRO A 6 -2.02 -16.94 -31.28
CA PRO A 6 -2.09 -18.17 -30.49
C PRO A 6 -1.97 -17.83 -29.01
N ASP A 7 -2.70 -18.56 -28.16
CA ASP A 7 -2.66 -18.36 -26.71
C ASP A 7 -1.25 -18.70 -26.22
N ALA A 8 -0.39 -17.67 -26.11
CA ALA A 8 1.03 -17.84 -25.82
C ALA A 8 1.18 -18.61 -24.51
N ALA A 9 1.64 -19.86 -24.59
CA ALA A 9 1.83 -20.69 -23.42
C ALA A 9 3.04 -20.17 -22.63
N LEU A 10 2.90 -20.07 -21.30
CA LEU A 10 4.01 -19.72 -20.43
C LEU A 10 4.83 -20.97 -20.12
N SER A 11 6.01 -21.10 -20.74
CA SER A 11 6.94 -22.19 -20.46
C SER A 11 7.44 -22.15 -19.01
N GLU A 12 7.97 -23.26 -18.49
CA GLU A 12 8.59 -23.27 -17.15
C GLU A 12 9.84 -22.38 -17.07
N GLY A 13 10.66 -22.39 -18.13
CA GLY A 13 11.85 -21.55 -18.20
C GLY A 13 11.52 -20.06 -18.22
N ASP A 14 10.50 -19.65 -18.98
CA ASP A 14 10.08 -18.24 -19.04
C ASP A 14 9.36 -17.81 -17.76
N PHE A 15 8.60 -18.72 -17.14
CA PHE A 15 8.01 -18.49 -15.82
C PHE A 15 9.09 -18.20 -14.77
N ALA A 16 10.14 -19.02 -14.71
CA ALA A 16 11.24 -18.83 -13.76
C ALA A 16 11.98 -17.50 -14.00
N LYS A 17 12.21 -17.12 -15.26
CA LYS A 17 12.82 -15.82 -15.62
C LYS A 17 11.93 -14.66 -15.19
N LEU A 18 10.64 -14.69 -15.47
CA LEU A 18 9.71 -13.63 -15.04
C LEU A 18 9.67 -13.51 -13.51
N CYS A 19 9.63 -14.63 -12.78
CA CYS A 19 9.70 -14.61 -11.32
C CYS A 19 10.96 -13.92 -10.82
N LYS A 20 12.12 -14.20 -11.44
CA LYS A 20 13.38 -13.53 -11.11
C LYS A 20 13.34 -12.03 -11.39
N ILE A 21 12.84 -11.61 -12.55
CA ILE A 21 12.71 -10.20 -12.93
C ILE A 21 11.77 -9.47 -11.95
N ILE A 22 10.60 -10.05 -11.68
CA ILE A 22 9.63 -9.48 -10.73
C ILE A 22 10.25 -9.33 -9.35
N HIS A 23 10.89 -10.38 -8.85
CA HIS A 23 11.55 -10.33 -7.54
C HIS A 23 12.65 -9.28 -7.49
N GLN A 24 13.49 -9.19 -8.52
CA GLN A 24 14.56 -8.19 -8.60
C GLN A 24 14.03 -6.75 -8.53
N HIS A 25 12.90 -6.48 -9.18
CA HIS A 25 12.35 -5.11 -9.24
C HIS A 25 11.37 -4.78 -8.10
N THR A 26 10.84 -5.77 -7.38
CA THR A 26 9.75 -5.55 -6.43
C THR A 26 9.93 -6.23 -5.07
N GLY A 27 10.85 -7.19 -4.95
CA GLY A 27 10.94 -8.13 -3.83
C GLY A 27 9.81 -9.16 -3.75
N ILE A 28 8.75 -9.03 -4.55
CA ILE A 28 7.62 -9.95 -4.54
C ILE A 28 8.08 -11.33 -5.00
N THR A 29 7.75 -12.34 -4.21
CA THR A 29 8.01 -13.74 -4.53
C THR A 29 6.76 -14.34 -5.15
N ILE A 30 6.89 -14.99 -6.31
CA ILE A 30 5.81 -15.72 -6.97
C ILE A 30 6.15 -17.21 -6.95
N GLY A 31 5.38 -18.01 -6.20
CA GLY A 31 5.52 -19.47 -6.16
C GLY A 31 4.95 -20.14 -7.41
N GLU A 32 5.39 -21.36 -7.69
CA GLU A 32 5.00 -22.14 -8.88
C GLU A 32 3.49 -22.33 -9.03
N SER A 33 2.77 -22.51 -7.91
CA SER A 33 1.31 -22.62 -7.90
C SER A 33 0.58 -21.39 -8.48
N ARG A 34 1.26 -20.25 -8.58
CA ARG A 34 0.72 -18.99 -9.13
C ARG A 34 1.08 -18.77 -10.61
N LYS A 35 1.64 -19.76 -11.31
CA LYS A 35 1.97 -19.66 -12.75
C LYS A 35 0.78 -19.24 -13.62
N SER A 36 -0.40 -19.83 -13.38
CA SER A 36 -1.63 -19.46 -14.11
C SER A 36 -2.06 -18.01 -13.86
N MET A 37 -1.92 -17.53 -12.61
CA MET A 37 -2.18 -16.12 -12.27
C MET A 37 -1.20 -15.19 -13.00
N LEU A 38 0.09 -15.54 -13.06
CA LEU A 38 1.07 -14.72 -13.76
C LEU A 38 0.79 -14.67 -15.28
N HIS A 39 0.49 -15.82 -15.88
CA HIS A 39 0.10 -15.93 -17.29
C HIS A 39 -1.11 -15.05 -17.61
N SER A 40 -2.21 -15.19 -16.87
CA SER A 40 -3.45 -14.43 -17.10
C SER A 40 -3.28 -12.92 -16.93
N ARG A 41 -2.39 -12.47 -16.04
CA ARG A 41 -2.11 -11.04 -15.81
C ARG A 41 -1.23 -10.41 -16.88
N LEU A 42 -0.28 -11.16 -17.42
CA LEU A 42 0.68 -10.64 -18.41
C LEU A 42 0.24 -10.87 -19.85
N ARG A 43 -0.56 -11.90 -20.14
CA ARG A 43 -1.05 -12.18 -21.50
C ARG A 43 -1.73 -10.97 -22.18
N PRO A 44 -2.58 -10.17 -21.51
CA PRO A 44 -3.12 -8.95 -22.13
C PRO A 44 -2.01 -7.96 -22.51
N ARG A 45 -0.93 -7.88 -21.74
CA ARG A 45 0.18 -6.97 -22.02
C ARG A 45 0.95 -7.39 -23.27
N LEU A 46 1.20 -8.68 -23.46
CA LEU A 46 1.81 -9.20 -24.71
C LEU A 46 1.01 -8.74 -25.94
N ARG A 47 -0.32 -8.76 -25.88
CA ARG A 47 -1.19 -8.28 -26.96
C ARG A 47 -1.12 -6.76 -27.14
N GLU A 48 -1.10 -6.01 -26.04
CA GLU A 48 -0.96 -4.54 -26.08
C GLU A 48 0.39 -4.08 -26.65
N THR A 49 1.41 -4.93 -26.60
CA THR A 49 2.77 -4.65 -27.09
C THR A 49 3.13 -5.41 -28.38
N ASP A 50 2.18 -6.12 -28.98
CA ASP A 50 2.35 -6.96 -30.18
C ASP A 50 3.46 -8.02 -30.06
N GLU A 51 3.74 -8.50 -28.85
CA GLU A 51 4.77 -9.52 -28.60
C GLU A 51 4.22 -10.93 -28.91
N PRO A 52 4.92 -11.74 -29.72
CA PRO A 52 4.41 -13.03 -30.17
C PRO A 52 4.38 -14.10 -29.06
N ASP A 53 5.25 -13.98 -28.06
CA ASP A 53 5.35 -14.92 -26.95
C ASP A 53 5.99 -14.29 -25.70
N PHE A 54 6.04 -15.05 -24.61
CA PHE A 54 6.66 -14.60 -23.36
C PHE A 54 8.16 -14.43 -23.46
N LYS A 55 8.84 -15.13 -24.37
CA LYS A 55 10.29 -15.01 -24.54
C LYS A 55 10.64 -13.65 -25.14
N ALA A 56 9.90 -13.21 -26.17
CA ALA A 56 10.02 -11.89 -26.76
C ALA A 56 9.71 -10.78 -25.75
N TYR A 57 8.62 -10.95 -24.98
CA TYR A 57 8.29 -10.03 -23.89
C TYR A 57 9.39 -9.94 -22.81
N ILE A 58 10.02 -11.05 -22.42
CA ILE A 58 11.17 -11.04 -21.49
C ILE A 58 12.36 -10.27 -22.06
N SER A 59 12.66 -10.43 -23.35
CA SER A 59 13.71 -9.65 -24.02
C SER A 59 13.42 -8.15 -23.94
N ARG A 60 12.17 -7.75 -24.24
CA ARG A 60 11.72 -6.35 -24.14
C ARG A 60 11.92 -5.76 -22.74
N LEU A 61 11.60 -6.51 -21.69
CA LEU A 61 11.80 -6.07 -20.30
C LEU A 61 13.27 -5.73 -19.97
N SER A 62 14.22 -6.29 -20.71
CA SER A 62 15.65 -6.00 -20.52
C SER A 62 16.08 -4.69 -21.19
N GLU A 63 15.32 -4.22 -22.17
CA GLU A 63 15.63 -3.05 -23.01
C GLU A 63 14.81 -1.81 -22.60
N ASP A 64 13.59 -2.01 -22.09
CA ASP A 64 12.64 -0.94 -21.79
C ASP A 64 12.22 -0.92 -20.30
N GLN A 65 12.78 0.02 -19.55
CA GLN A 65 12.44 0.23 -18.13
C GLN A 65 10.99 0.69 -17.92
N SER A 66 10.36 1.32 -18.90
CA SER A 66 8.96 1.72 -18.80
C SER A 66 8.05 0.49 -18.86
N GLU A 67 8.42 -0.52 -19.65
CA GLU A 67 7.70 -1.79 -19.73
C GLU A 67 7.81 -2.61 -18.43
N VAL A 68 8.95 -2.54 -17.74
CA VAL A 68 9.10 -3.11 -16.40
C VAL A 68 8.05 -2.54 -15.45
N GLN A 69 7.78 -1.23 -15.47
CA GLN A 69 6.73 -0.64 -14.66
C GLN A 69 5.33 -1.14 -15.06
N GLN A 70 5.07 -1.34 -16.36
CA GLN A 70 3.79 -1.92 -16.81
C GLN A 70 3.61 -3.35 -16.32
N MET A 71 4.67 -4.17 -16.38
CA MET A 71 4.67 -5.50 -15.78
C MET A 71 4.33 -5.43 -14.28
N ILE A 72 5.00 -4.57 -13.51
CA ILE A 72 4.74 -4.36 -12.07
C ILE A 72 3.27 -4.02 -11.80
N ASN A 73 2.70 -3.10 -12.59
CA ASN A 73 1.30 -2.69 -12.46
C ASN A 73 0.31 -3.84 -12.68
N ARG A 74 0.68 -4.85 -13.48
CA ARG A 74 -0.16 -6.03 -13.77
C ARG A 74 0.01 -7.14 -12.73
N VAL A 75 1.22 -7.36 -12.22
CA VAL A 75 1.52 -8.49 -11.33
C VAL A 75 1.25 -8.21 -9.85
N THR A 76 1.12 -6.93 -9.46
CA THR A 76 0.73 -6.54 -8.10
C THR A 76 -0.73 -6.92 -7.78
N THR A 77 -0.99 -7.33 -6.56
CA THR A 77 -2.34 -7.62 -6.05
C THR A 77 -2.78 -6.50 -5.13
N ASN A 78 -3.85 -5.79 -5.48
CA ASN A 78 -4.16 -4.46 -4.97
C ASN A 78 -5.53 -4.38 -4.27
N GLU A 79 -5.96 -5.45 -3.58
CA GLU A 79 -7.26 -5.44 -2.88
C GLU A 79 -7.20 -4.58 -1.61
N THR A 80 -8.00 -3.51 -1.58
CA THR A 80 -8.11 -2.60 -0.44
C THR A 80 -9.51 -1.99 -0.38
N TYR A 81 -9.88 -1.45 0.78
CA TYR A 81 -11.16 -0.79 1.02
C TYR A 81 -11.07 0.07 2.28
N PHE A 82 -11.93 1.08 2.36
CA PHE A 82 -11.98 1.99 3.49
C PHE A 82 -12.29 1.26 4.79
N TYR A 83 -11.63 1.67 5.88
CA TYR A 83 -11.81 1.07 7.21
C TYR A 83 -11.61 -0.47 7.24
N ARG A 84 -10.66 -0.99 6.46
CA ARG A 84 -10.24 -2.40 6.51
C ARG A 84 -9.72 -2.76 7.90
N THR A 85 -10.17 -3.87 8.49
CA THR A 85 -9.88 -4.30 9.88
C THR A 85 -10.27 -3.23 10.93
N PRO A 86 -11.55 -3.15 11.35
CA PRO A 86 -12.06 -2.06 12.19
C PRO A 86 -11.31 -1.87 13.51
N ARG A 87 -10.89 -2.98 14.15
CA ARG A 87 -10.11 -2.96 15.40
C ARG A 87 -8.80 -2.16 15.33
N VAL A 88 -8.17 -2.06 14.15
CA VAL A 88 -6.96 -1.23 13.98
C VAL A 88 -7.32 0.25 14.06
N TRP A 89 -8.42 0.66 13.43
CA TRP A 89 -8.90 2.04 13.45
C TRP A 89 -9.41 2.44 14.83
N GLU A 90 -10.04 1.50 15.53
CA GLU A 90 -10.45 1.69 16.92
C GLU A 90 -9.26 1.98 17.83
N TYR A 91 -8.25 1.11 17.82
CA TYR A 91 -7.01 1.30 18.56
C TYR A 91 -6.33 2.64 18.20
N PHE A 92 -6.23 2.93 16.90
CA PHE A 92 -5.57 4.14 16.43
C PHE A 92 -6.28 5.41 16.93
N ARG A 93 -7.62 5.45 16.85
CA ARG A 93 -8.44 6.60 17.27
C ARG A 93 -8.53 6.77 18.78
N GLN A 94 -8.78 5.68 19.51
CA GLN A 94 -9.17 5.75 20.91
C GLN A 94 -8.00 5.60 21.88
N GLU A 95 -6.92 4.95 21.45
CA GLU A 95 -5.76 4.72 22.32
C GLU A 95 -4.54 5.52 21.84
N TYR A 96 -4.18 5.36 20.56
CA TYR A 96 -2.91 5.91 20.07
C TYR A 96 -2.90 7.43 19.91
N LEU A 97 -3.89 7.99 19.19
CA LEU A 97 -3.96 9.43 18.95
C LEU A 97 -4.10 10.25 20.24
N PRO A 98 -4.98 9.91 21.22
CA PRO A 98 -5.04 10.62 22.50
C PRO A 98 -3.71 10.58 23.26
N GLY A 99 -2.99 9.47 23.19
CA GLY A 99 -1.65 9.33 23.76
C GLY A 99 -0.61 10.26 23.11
N ILE A 100 -0.69 10.50 21.80
CA ILE A 100 0.15 11.50 21.12
C ILE A 100 -0.26 12.92 21.52
N LEU A 101 -1.56 13.22 21.45
CA LEU A 101 -2.10 14.58 21.67
C LEU A 101 -1.82 15.07 23.09
N SER A 102 -1.94 14.21 24.09
CA SER A 102 -1.64 14.55 25.49
C SER A 102 -0.17 14.91 25.74
N LYS A 103 0.75 14.37 24.95
CA LYS A 103 2.20 14.64 25.06
C LYS A 103 2.65 15.84 24.23
N ARG A 104 1.78 16.38 23.37
CA ARG A 104 2.13 17.41 22.40
C ARG A 104 1.06 18.49 22.33
N SER A 105 1.38 19.67 22.83
CA SER A 105 0.53 20.85 22.71
C SER A 105 0.53 21.48 21.31
N SER A 106 1.51 21.11 20.46
CA SER A 106 1.57 21.54 19.06
C SER A 106 2.45 20.60 18.22
N GLY A 107 2.27 20.63 16.90
CA GLY A 107 3.15 19.96 15.93
C GLY A 107 2.43 19.01 14.97
N THR A 108 3.14 18.62 13.91
CA THR A 108 2.58 17.80 12.83
C THR A 108 2.80 16.30 13.09
N VAL A 109 1.71 15.54 13.21
CA VAL A 109 1.75 14.08 13.20
C VAL A 109 1.91 13.57 11.78
N LYS A 110 3.08 12.98 11.52
CA LYS A 110 3.38 12.26 10.29
C LYS A 110 2.97 10.79 10.39
N VAL A 111 2.24 10.28 9.40
CA VAL A 111 1.87 8.86 9.27
C VAL A 111 2.26 8.34 7.89
N TRP A 112 2.74 7.11 7.81
CA TRP A 112 3.05 6.42 6.55
C TRP A 112 2.09 5.26 6.32
N SER A 113 1.45 5.21 5.17
CA SER A 113 0.81 4.01 4.62
C SER A 113 1.76 3.40 3.57
N GLY A 114 2.45 2.34 3.95
CA GLY A 114 3.38 1.57 3.12
C GLY A 114 2.62 0.45 2.41
N ALA A 115 2.54 0.53 1.07
CA ALA A 115 1.61 -0.22 0.21
C ALA A 115 0.17 0.30 0.25
N SER A 116 -0.01 1.60 -0.02
CA SER A 116 -1.32 2.27 -0.01
C SER A 116 -2.30 1.79 -1.09
N SER A 117 -1.86 1.03 -2.09
CA SER A 117 -2.69 0.57 -3.21
C SER A 117 -3.43 1.76 -3.85
N THR A 118 -4.74 1.63 -4.08
CA THR A 118 -5.61 2.64 -4.68
C THR A 118 -5.95 3.81 -3.76
N GLY A 119 -5.39 3.87 -2.55
CA GLY A 119 -5.44 5.04 -1.67
C GLY A 119 -6.42 4.98 -0.51
N GLU A 120 -7.28 3.96 -0.42
CA GLU A 120 -8.30 3.84 0.61
C GLU A 120 -7.73 3.87 2.04
N GLU A 121 -6.59 3.23 2.30
CA GLU A 121 -5.94 3.30 3.61
C GLU A 121 -5.38 4.69 3.89
N GLY A 122 -4.66 5.28 2.93
CA GLY A 122 -4.09 6.63 3.05
C GLY A 122 -5.16 7.71 3.28
N HIS A 123 -6.32 7.58 2.64
CA HIS A 123 -7.44 8.48 2.89
C HIS A 123 -8.22 8.17 4.16
N THR A 124 -8.36 6.90 4.55
CA THR A 124 -8.94 6.58 5.86
C THR A 124 -8.11 7.23 6.97
N LEU A 125 -6.78 7.20 6.86
CA LEU A 125 -5.88 7.94 7.74
C LEU A 125 -6.12 9.44 7.71
N GLY A 126 -6.22 10.03 6.51
CA GLY A 126 -6.48 11.46 6.37
C GLY A 126 -7.82 11.88 6.99
N ILE A 127 -8.88 11.10 6.80
CA ILE A 127 -10.20 11.34 7.39
C ILE A 127 -10.13 11.29 8.91
N VAL A 128 -9.55 10.23 9.47
CA VAL A 128 -9.41 10.05 10.93
C VAL A 128 -8.59 11.18 11.56
N LEU A 129 -7.50 11.59 10.90
CA LEU A 129 -6.64 12.66 11.42
C LEU A 129 -7.26 14.05 11.25
N GLU A 130 -8.05 14.27 10.19
CA GLU A 130 -8.76 15.53 9.98
C GLU A 130 -9.82 15.77 11.05
N ASP A 131 -10.58 14.73 11.41
CA ASP A 131 -11.53 14.78 12.51
C ASP A 131 -10.84 15.22 13.82
N GLN A 132 -9.69 14.63 14.15
CA GLN A 132 -8.91 15.03 15.32
C GLN A 132 -8.37 16.46 15.22
N ARG A 133 -7.99 16.91 14.02
CA ARG A 133 -7.51 18.28 13.75
C ARG A 133 -8.58 19.33 13.94
N GLN A 134 -9.82 19.01 13.61
CA GLN A 134 -10.95 19.92 13.81
C GLN A 134 -11.34 20.01 15.29
N ALA A 135 -11.20 18.92 16.04
CA ALA A 135 -11.49 18.88 17.47
C ALA A 135 -10.39 19.51 18.36
N HIS A 136 -9.13 19.56 17.90
CA HIS A 136 -7.98 19.98 18.71
C HIS A 136 -7.19 21.12 18.06
N PRO A 137 -7.41 22.39 18.47
CA PRO A 137 -6.63 23.52 17.99
C PRO A 137 -5.12 23.32 18.22
N GLY A 138 -4.31 23.57 17.18
CA GLY A 138 -2.85 23.41 17.23
C GLY A 138 -2.33 22.03 16.82
N PHE A 139 -3.20 21.03 16.68
CA PHE A 139 -2.87 19.77 16.03
C PHE A 139 -2.76 19.94 14.52
N ASP A 140 -1.78 19.29 13.92
CA ASP A 140 -1.64 19.19 12.47
C ASP A 140 -1.18 17.79 12.07
N TYR A 141 -1.36 17.41 10.80
CA TYR A 141 -0.94 16.10 10.31
C TYR A 141 -0.47 16.11 8.86
N ARG A 142 0.29 15.07 8.52
CA ARG A 142 0.66 14.69 7.15
C ARG A 142 0.61 13.18 6.99
N VAL A 143 0.05 12.73 5.88
CA VAL A 143 0.10 11.32 5.49
C VAL A 143 0.98 11.17 4.26
N VAL A 144 1.89 10.21 4.30
CA VAL A 144 2.62 9.75 3.12
C VAL A 144 2.04 8.39 2.76
N GLY A 145 1.47 8.27 1.57
CA GLY A 145 1.05 6.99 1.01
C GLY A 145 2.03 6.55 -0.07
N THR A 146 2.48 5.31 -0.02
CA THR A 146 3.42 4.81 -1.04
C THR A 146 3.01 3.47 -1.58
N ASP A 147 3.24 3.26 -2.87
CA ASP A 147 3.05 1.97 -3.52
C ASP A 147 4.09 1.78 -4.63
N ILE A 148 4.31 0.54 -5.06
CA ILE A 148 5.19 0.24 -6.19
C ILE A 148 4.46 0.34 -7.54
N SER A 149 3.14 0.17 -7.53
CA SER A 149 2.30 0.24 -8.71
C SER A 149 1.92 1.70 -9.00
N SER A 150 2.38 2.23 -10.15
CA SER A 150 2.03 3.59 -10.57
C SER A 150 0.54 3.72 -10.86
N ARG A 151 -0.08 2.66 -11.41
CA ARG A 151 -1.49 2.65 -11.80
C ARG A 151 -2.42 2.88 -10.60
N VAL A 152 -2.14 2.27 -9.46
CA VAL A 152 -2.99 2.43 -8.27
C VAL A 152 -2.77 3.78 -7.58
N LEU A 153 -1.55 4.31 -7.67
CA LEU A 153 -1.23 5.64 -7.16
C LEU A 153 -1.97 6.76 -7.91
N GLU A 154 -2.23 6.60 -9.22
CA GLU A 154 -3.07 7.53 -9.96
C GLU A 154 -4.50 7.59 -9.37
N THR A 155 -5.10 6.44 -9.06
CA THR A 155 -6.39 6.38 -8.36
C THR A 155 -6.31 7.03 -6.98
N ALA A 156 -5.26 6.74 -6.20
CA ALA A 156 -5.05 7.32 -4.88
C ALA A 156 -4.94 8.85 -4.92
N GLN A 157 -4.22 9.39 -5.89
CA GLN A 157 -4.08 10.84 -6.10
C GLN A 157 -5.39 11.48 -6.54
N ASN A 158 -6.19 10.81 -7.38
CA ASN A 158 -7.51 11.29 -7.78
C ASN A 158 -8.49 11.30 -6.61
N GLY A 159 -8.43 10.27 -5.75
CA GLY A 159 -9.20 10.17 -4.53
C GLY A 159 -10.71 10.06 -4.78
N VAL A 160 -11.11 9.37 -5.84
CA VAL A 160 -12.51 9.13 -6.23
C VAL A 160 -12.81 7.64 -6.16
N TYR A 161 -13.85 7.27 -5.42
CA TYR A 161 -14.17 5.87 -5.10
C TYR A 161 -15.66 5.57 -5.23
N ASN A 162 -15.99 4.34 -5.61
CA ASN A 162 -17.37 3.88 -5.74
C ASN A 162 -17.48 2.38 -5.39
N GLY A 163 -18.73 1.88 -5.39
CA GLY A 163 -19.00 0.45 -5.22
C GLY A 163 -18.52 -0.13 -3.88
N ARG A 164 -17.90 -1.31 -3.95
CA ARG A 164 -17.61 -2.13 -2.76
C ARG A 164 -16.52 -1.54 -1.85
N SER A 165 -15.55 -0.80 -2.38
CA SER A 165 -14.43 -0.30 -1.57
C SER A 165 -14.87 0.77 -0.56
N ILE A 166 -15.97 1.48 -0.85
CA ILE A 166 -16.50 2.56 -0.01
C ILE A 166 -17.78 2.18 0.75
N ALA A 167 -18.47 1.12 0.35
CA ALA A 167 -19.71 0.67 0.97
C ALA A 167 -19.57 0.45 2.49
N ARG A 168 -18.42 -0.09 2.92
CA ARG A 168 -18.13 -0.30 4.34
C ARG A 168 -18.02 1.01 5.13
N PHE A 169 -17.38 2.02 4.56
CA PHE A 169 -17.22 3.33 5.19
C PHE A 169 -18.58 3.96 5.48
N ARG A 170 -19.46 4.03 4.46
CA ARG A 170 -20.83 4.56 4.63
C ARG A 170 -21.60 3.87 5.76
N LYS A 171 -21.40 2.56 5.94
CA LYS A 171 -22.08 1.78 6.96
C LYS A 171 -21.50 1.97 8.36
N LEU A 172 -20.17 2.03 8.47
CA LEU A 172 -19.50 2.07 9.78
C LEU A 172 -19.41 3.48 10.35
N GLU A 173 -19.23 4.50 9.50
CA GLU A 173 -18.95 5.87 9.91
C GLU A 173 -19.75 6.85 9.04
N PRO A 174 -21.10 6.82 9.10
CA PRO A 174 -21.96 7.59 8.19
C PRO A 174 -21.75 9.11 8.30
N ASP A 175 -21.46 9.61 9.50
CA ASP A 175 -21.26 11.05 9.74
C ASP A 175 -19.94 11.54 9.12
N LEU A 176 -18.84 10.84 9.38
CA LEU A 176 -17.55 11.11 8.74
C LEU A 176 -17.62 10.95 7.22
N PHE A 177 -18.41 9.98 6.74
CA PHE A 177 -18.64 9.80 5.32
C PHE A 177 -19.32 11.04 4.71
N ALA A 178 -20.44 11.48 5.29
CA ALA A 178 -21.17 12.64 4.80
C ALA A 178 -20.33 13.93 4.84
N GLN A 179 -19.44 14.06 5.83
CA GLN A 179 -18.58 15.23 6.00
C GLN A 179 -17.39 15.26 5.03
N HIS A 180 -16.83 14.11 4.67
CA HIS A 180 -15.52 14.04 3.99
C HIS A 180 -15.56 13.39 2.60
N MET A 181 -16.71 12.86 2.17
CA MET A 181 -16.89 12.24 0.86
C MET A 181 -18.01 12.92 0.09
N HIS A 182 -17.68 13.61 -1.00
CA HIS A 182 -18.66 14.34 -1.82
C HIS A 182 -18.83 13.66 -3.19
N GLY A 183 -20.06 13.49 -3.62
CA GLY A 183 -20.37 12.88 -4.92
C GLY A 183 -21.59 11.98 -4.84
N ASN A 184 -21.67 11.02 -5.76
CA ASN A 184 -22.80 10.09 -5.88
C ASN A 184 -22.31 8.72 -6.38
N ASP A 185 -23.22 7.73 -6.45
CA ASP A 185 -22.85 6.37 -6.85
C ASP A 185 -22.53 6.20 -8.35
N GLN A 186 -22.96 7.13 -9.20
CA GLN A 186 -22.68 7.11 -10.65
C GLN A 186 -21.26 7.65 -10.93
N ASP A 187 -20.94 8.84 -10.42
CA ASP A 187 -19.66 9.52 -10.67
C ASP A 187 -18.55 9.11 -9.68
N GLY A 188 -18.96 8.48 -8.57
CA GLY A 188 -18.09 8.20 -7.43
C GLY A 188 -18.05 9.34 -6.42
N TYR A 189 -17.55 8.99 -5.23
CA TYR A 189 -17.38 9.90 -4.12
C TYR A 189 -15.92 10.30 -4.00
N LYS A 190 -15.70 11.60 -3.96
CA LYS A 190 -14.40 12.23 -3.89
C LYS A 190 -14.08 12.63 -2.46
N VAL A 191 -12.87 12.33 -2.01
CA VAL A 191 -12.33 12.82 -0.74
C VAL A 191 -12.17 14.34 -0.81
N THR A 192 -12.52 15.06 0.25
CA THR A 192 -12.44 16.52 0.31
C THR A 192 -11.01 17.07 0.05
N ALA A 193 -10.93 18.29 -0.47
CA ALA A 193 -9.67 18.91 -0.87
C ALA A 193 -8.75 19.16 0.34
N GLU A 194 -9.34 19.47 1.50
CA GLU A 194 -8.66 19.70 2.77
C GLU A 194 -7.84 18.48 3.17
N ILE A 195 -8.45 17.30 3.15
CA ILE A 195 -7.78 16.03 3.43
C ILE A 195 -6.72 15.75 2.37
N LYS A 196 -7.07 15.85 1.09
CA LYS A 196 -6.15 15.57 -0.03
C LYS A 196 -4.88 16.44 0.03
N SER A 197 -5.00 17.70 0.44
CA SER A 197 -3.86 18.63 0.56
C SER A 197 -2.80 18.20 1.58
N ARG A 198 -3.16 17.27 2.49
CA ARG A 198 -2.31 16.76 3.58
C ARG A 198 -1.79 15.35 3.32
N ILE A 199 -2.11 14.78 2.16
CA ILE A 199 -1.69 13.44 1.76
C ILE A 199 -0.78 13.55 0.53
N THR A 200 0.39 12.93 0.61
CA THR A 200 1.28 12.77 -0.55
C THR A 200 1.34 11.31 -0.94
N PHE A 201 0.89 11.00 -2.16
CA PHE A 201 1.06 9.67 -2.75
C PHE A 201 2.25 9.65 -3.69
N LYS A 202 3.18 8.72 -3.47
CA LYS A 202 4.38 8.59 -4.32
C LYS A 202 4.83 7.16 -4.50
N ARG A 203 5.54 6.90 -5.60
CA ARG A 203 6.10 5.57 -5.88
C ARG A 203 7.24 5.25 -4.91
N HIS A 204 7.21 4.06 -4.33
CA HIS A 204 8.29 3.53 -3.51
C HIS A 204 8.28 2.00 -3.53
N ASN A 205 9.46 1.40 -3.64
CA ASN A 205 9.67 -0.02 -3.44
C ASN A 205 10.13 -0.25 -2.00
N LEU A 206 9.42 -1.09 -1.24
CA LEU A 206 9.71 -1.37 0.17
C LEU A 206 11.10 -2.01 0.39
N ILE A 207 11.65 -2.67 -0.64
CA ILE A 207 13.02 -3.24 -0.60
C ILE A 207 14.10 -2.16 -0.55
N ASP A 208 13.78 -0.95 -1.00
CA ASP A 208 14.68 0.20 -0.96
C ASP A 208 14.53 0.93 0.38
N ALA A 209 15.60 1.58 0.83
CA ALA A 209 15.51 2.40 2.04
C ALA A 209 14.54 3.57 1.80
N GLN A 210 13.59 3.77 2.72
CA GLN A 210 12.70 4.92 2.64
C GLN A 210 13.49 6.19 2.97
N SER A 211 13.44 7.19 2.08
CA SER A 211 14.19 8.42 2.26
C SER A 211 13.33 9.58 2.79
N LYS A 212 13.84 10.22 3.84
CA LYS A 212 13.65 11.63 4.27
C LYS A 212 12.28 12.10 4.80
N ASP A 213 11.20 11.36 4.65
CA ASP A 213 9.89 11.86 5.11
C ASP A 213 9.65 11.70 6.62
N GLY A 214 10.37 10.77 7.25
CA GLY A 214 10.27 10.47 8.67
C GLY A 214 10.87 11.54 9.61
N PRO A 215 10.97 11.23 10.91
CA PRO A 215 10.41 10.04 11.55
C PRO A 215 8.86 10.06 11.53
N PHE A 216 8.24 8.89 11.36
CA PHE A 216 6.79 8.72 11.35
C PHE A 216 6.27 8.29 12.73
N HIS A 217 5.17 8.89 13.17
CA HIS A 217 4.54 8.47 14.43
C HIS A 217 3.78 7.16 14.25
N ALA A 218 3.21 6.89 13.08
CA ALA A 218 2.66 5.59 12.78
C ALA A 218 3.06 5.14 11.38
N VAL A 219 3.33 3.85 11.24
CA VAL A 219 3.54 3.19 9.95
C VAL A 219 2.52 2.07 9.82
N PHE A 220 1.68 2.16 8.80
CA PHE A 220 0.75 1.12 8.38
C PHE A 220 1.41 0.35 7.24
N LEU A 221 1.76 -0.90 7.49
CA LEU A 221 2.39 -1.80 6.54
C LEU A 221 1.58 -3.10 6.47
N ARG A 222 0.35 -2.98 5.98
CA ARG A 222 -0.70 -3.98 6.17
C ARG A 222 -0.95 -4.78 4.89
N ASN A 223 -1.09 -6.09 5.04
CA ASN A 223 -1.44 -7.02 3.96
C ASN A 223 -0.45 -6.98 2.78
N VAL A 224 0.83 -6.73 3.05
CA VAL A 224 1.87 -6.61 2.02
C VAL A 224 3.09 -7.51 2.29
N LEU A 225 3.46 -7.72 3.55
CA LEU A 225 4.60 -8.57 3.92
C LEU A 225 4.40 -10.02 3.44
N ILE A 226 3.14 -10.48 3.36
CA ILE A 226 2.77 -11.82 2.84
C ILE A 226 3.27 -12.11 1.41
N TYR A 227 3.68 -11.10 0.65
CA TYR A 227 4.20 -11.26 -0.72
C TYR A 227 5.73 -11.44 -0.78
N PHE A 228 6.43 -11.29 0.35
CA PHE A 228 7.88 -11.34 0.44
C PHE A 228 8.36 -12.61 1.17
N LYS A 229 9.56 -13.08 0.83
CA LYS A 229 10.25 -14.11 1.62
C LYS A 229 10.78 -13.50 2.92
N GLN A 230 11.04 -14.34 3.92
CA GLN A 230 11.44 -13.87 5.26
C GLN A 230 12.65 -12.92 5.25
N GLU A 231 13.67 -13.19 4.45
CA GLU A 231 14.86 -12.32 4.34
C GLU A 231 14.50 -10.89 3.89
N ASP A 232 13.58 -10.77 2.93
CA ASP A 232 13.12 -9.47 2.44
C ASP A 232 12.17 -8.80 3.43
N GLN A 233 11.33 -9.58 4.13
CA GLN A 233 10.51 -9.06 5.22
C GLN A 233 11.38 -8.43 6.32
N GLU A 234 12.43 -9.12 6.76
CA GLU A 234 13.39 -8.60 7.75
C GLU A 234 14.08 -7.33 7.26
N LYS A 235 14.48 -7.28 5.98
CA LYS A 235 15.06 -6.08 5.36
C LYS A 235 14.08 -4.90 5.35
N ILE A 236 12.84 -5.13 4.94
CA ILE A 236 11.77 -4.11 4.93
C ILE A 236 11.53 -3.60 6.35
N LEU A 237 11.44 -4.51 7.34
CA LEU A 237 11.23 -4.15 8.74
C LEU A 237 12.39 -3.33 9.31
N ALA A 238 13.63 -3.60 8.90
CA ALA A 238 14.77 -2.77 9.28
C ALA A 238 14.67 -1.34 8.71
N HIS A 239 14.24 -1.19 7.45
CA HIS A 239 13.98 0.14 6.87
C HIS A 239 12.86 0.88 7.60
N VAL A 240 11.78 0.16 7.93
CA VAL A 240 10.63 0.71 8.67
C VAL A 240 11.03 1.13 10.08
N HIS A 241 11.87 0.35 10.76
CA HIS A 241 12.41 0.70 12.07
C HIS A 241 13.20 2.01 12.04
N ASN A 242 14.01 2.23 11.00
CA ASN A 242 14.75 3.48 10.81
C ASN A 242 13.85 4.68 10.45
N ALA A 243 12.65 4.43 9.92
CA ALA A 243 11.72 5.47 9.50
C ALA A 243 10.69 5.84 10.58
N VAL A 244 10.45 4.97 11.57
CA VAL A 244 9.48 5.21 12.64
C VAL A 244 10.11 6.03 13.77
N HIS A 245 9.31 6.90 14.39
CA HIS A 245 9.68 7.62 15.59
C HIS A 245 9.91 6.62 16.75
N PRO A 246 10.83 6.88 17.70
CA PRO A 246 11.05 5.99 18.85
C PRO A 246 9.78 5.70 19.67
N ASP A 247 8.93 6.71 19.87
CA ASP A 247 7.60 6.54 20.51
C ASP A 247 6.48 6.13 19.55
N GLY A 248 6.82 5.84 18.29
CA GLY A 248 5.89 5.52 17.23
C GLY A 248 5.37 4.09 17.27
N ILE A 249 4.54 3.72 16.30
CA ILE A 249 4.04 2.36 16.14
C ILE A 249 4.15 1.87 14.70
N LEU A 250 4.30 0.55 14.57
CA LEU A 250 4.11 -0.21 13.34
C LEU A 250 2.82 -1.02 13.46
N ILE A 251 2.02 -0.99 12.40
CA ILE A 251 0.76 -1.72 12.29
C ILE A 251 0.84 -2.64 11.07
N ILE A 252 0.59 -3.93 11.27
CA ILE A 252 0.55 -4.93 10.19
C ILE A 252 -0.87 -5.47 9.98
N GLY A 253 -1.08 -6.31 8.97
CA GLY A 253 -2.35 -6.91 8.61
C GLY A 253 -2.70 -8.14 9.46
N GLU A 254 -3.98 -8.55 9.39
CA GLU A 254 -4.55 -9.60 10.26
C GLU A 254 -3.92 -10.99 10.06
N SER A 255 -3.41 -11.27 8.86
CA SER A 255 -2.77 -12.54 8.50
C SER A 255 -1.25 -12.51 8.66
N GLU A 256 -0.69 -11.40 9.19
CA GLU A 256 0.75 -11.20 9.29
C GLU A 256 1.23 -11.33 10.75
N THR A 257 2.45 -11.82 10.92
CA THR A 257 3.11 -11.92 12.23
C THR A 257 4.59 -11.63 12.07
N LEU A 258 5.19 -10.97 13.05
CA LEU A 258 6.64 -10.76 13.11
C LEU A 258 7.35 -11.84 13.95
N LYS A 259 6.60 -12.82 14.46
CA LYS A 259 7.16 -13.88 15.31
C LYS A 259 8.16 -14.72 14.51
N GLY A 260 9.35 -14.91 15.08
CA GLY A 260 10.43 -15.67 14.45
C GLY A 260 11.24 -14.90 13.41
N MET A 261 10.93 -13.61 13.18
CA MET A 261 11.73 -12.73 12.35
C MET A 261 12.75 -11.97 13.19
N ARG A 262 13.91 -11.70 12.61
CA ARG A 262 14.92 -10.80 13.21
C ARG A 262 14.48 -9.36 13.01
N THR A 263 13.80 -8.81 14.01
CA THR A 263 13.24 -7.47 13.96
C THR A 263 13.44 -6.73 15.28
N GLN A 264 13.57 -5.42 15.20
CA GLN A 264 13.63 -4.52 16.36
C GLN A 264 12.23 -4.02 16.75
N PHE A 265 11.20 -4.82 16.52
CA PHE A 265 9.82 -4.49 16.86
C PHE A 265 9.29 -5.44 17.95
N HIS A 266 8.65 -4.89 18.97
CA HIS A 266 8.00 -5.66 20.02
C HIS A 266 6.48 -5.45 19.96
N GLN A 267 5.74 -6.55 20.06
CA GLN A 267 4.29 -6.51 19.98
C GLN A 267 3.70 -5.92 21.27
N ILE A 268 2.78 -4.97 21.15
CA ILE A 268 2.08 -4.34 22.29
C ILE A 268 0.57 -4.59 22.28
N ALA A 269 0.01 -4.91 21.12
CA ALA A 269 -1.40 -5.32 20.95
C ALA A 269 -1.52 -6.17 19.66
N PRO A 270 -2.68 -6.81 19.38
CA PRO A 270 -2.87 -7.54 18.13
C PRO A 270 -2.56 -6.66 16.90
N MET A 271 -1.59 -7.09 16.07
CA MET A 271 -1.05 -6.37 14.90
C MET A 271 -0.29 -5.07 15.18
N ILE A 272 -0.20 -4.61 16.43
CA ILE A 272 0.45 -3.34 16.78
C ILE A 272 1.79 -3.62 17.47
N TYR A 273 2.83 -2.97 16.98
CA TYR A 273 4.20 -3.11 17.45
C TYR A 273 4.83 -1.74 17.72
N ARG A 274 5.79 -1.71 18.64
CA ARG A 274 6.64 -0.54 18.90
C ARG A 274 8.09 -0.84 18.51
N PRO A 275 8.86 0.16 18.05
CA PRO A 275 10.29 -0.02 17.85
C PRO A 275 10.96 -0.23 19.21
N GLY A 276 11.88 -1.17 19.29
CA GLY A 276 12.81 -1.32 20.40
C GLY A 276 13.85 -0.20 20.37
N ALA A 277 14.45 0.08 21.54
CA ALA A 277 15.59 0.99 21.63
C ALA A 277 16.77 0.42 20.81
N VAL A 278 17.48 1.31 20.12
CA VAL A 278 18.77 1.02 19.44
C VAL A 278 19.86 0.89 20.49
#